data_AF-A0A8T4NC88-F1
#
_entry.id   AF-A0A8T4NC88-F1
#
_cell.length_a   1.000
_cell.length_b   1.000
_cell.length_c   1.000
_cell.angle_alpha   90.00
_cell.angle_beta   90.00
_cell.angle_gamma   90.00
#
_symmetry.space_group_name_H-M   'P 1'
#
loop_
_entity.id
_entity.type
_entity.pdbx_description
1 polymer ?
#
loop_
_entity_poly.entity_id
_entity_poly.type
_entity_poly.pdbx_seq_one_letter_code
_entity_poly.pdbx_strand_id
1 'polypeptide(L)'
;MADEISKWMKRIDFIVVALSLIIVVWLVGYGAPLVIAPQDDLETTSTAVLFEFSNADKILLDDNLEFSSPEEIYAKDNLVINLKPGVYYWKVVGFEESEIRELTIKSEVGLKLQESDDGKYEVVNAGNVGLDVEIFNKGTFVGKTVLEPEESSLEKGDKFVGGENE
;
A
#
# COMPACT_ATOMS: atom_id res chain seq x y z
N MET A 1 25.77 -28.94 56.14
CA MET A 1 26.17 -27.57 55.78
C MET A 1 26.62 -27.45 54.33
N ALA A 2 27.64 -28.20 53.87
CA ALA A 2 28.10 -28.15 52.47
C ALA A 2 27.02 -28.58 51.44
N ASP A 3 26.22 -29.61 51.76
CA ASP A 3 25.16 -30.11 50.88
C ASP A 3 23.99 -29.11 50.72
N GLU A 4 23.62 -28.41 51.80
CA GLU A 4 22.59 -27.37 51.75
C GLU A 4 23.03 -26.15 50.92
N ILE A 5 24.30 -25.77 51.02
CA ILE A 5 24.89 -24.68 50.22
C ILE A 5 24.90 -25.07 48.72
N SER A 6 25.32 -26.29 48.39
CA SER A 6 25.31 -26.78 47.00
C SER A 6 23.90 -26.81 46.41
N LYS A 7 22.90 -27.24 47.21
CA LYS A 7 21.50 -27.25 46.79
C LYS A 7 20.94 -25.85 46.55
N TRP A 8 21.36 -24.87 47.35
CA TRP A 8 20.99 -23.46 47.16
C TRP A 8 21.63 -22.86 45.91
N MET A 9 22.92 -23.14 45.66
CA MET A 9 23.60 -22.67 44.45
C MET A 9 22.92 -23.17 43.18
N LYS A 10 22.61 -24.49 43.10
CA LYS A 10 21.91 -25.07 41.93
C LYS A 10 20.54 -24.43 41.67
N ARG A 11 19.83 -23.99 42.71
CA ARG A 11 18.53 -23.30 42.57
C ARG A 11 18.71 -21.90 42.02
N ILE A 12 19.71 -21.15 42.50
CA ILE A 12 20.02 -19.81 41.99
C ILE A 12 20.45 -19.90 40.53
N ASP A 13 21.37 -20.82 40.21
CA ASP A 13 21.82 -21.03 38.83
C ASP A 13 20.64 -21.35 37.90
N PHE A 14 19.74 -22.23 38.33
CA PHE A 14 18.53 -22.55 37.58
C PHE A 14 17.63 -21.33 37.38
N ILE A 15 17.42 -20.51 38.42
CA ILE A 15 16.60 -19.29 38.33
C ILE A 15 17.24 -18.28 37.38
N VAL A 16 18.56 -18.08 37.45
CA VAL A 16 19.27 -17.14 36.58
C VAL A 16 19.18 -17.60 35.12
N VAL A 17 19.35 -18.89 34.85
CA VAL A 17 19.20 -19.46 33.50
C VAL A 17 17.76 -19.36 32.99
N ALA A 18 16.77 -19.63 33.84
CA ALA A 18 15.36 -19.49 33.46
C ALA A 18 14.99 -18.03 33.16
N LEU A 19 15.45 -17.08 33.97
CA LEU A 19 15.20 -15.66 33.78
C LEU A 19 15.88 -15.15 32.51
N SER A 20 17.13 -15.55 32.24
CA SER A 20 17.84 -15.14 31.03
C SER A 20 17.16 -15.68 29.77
N LEU A 21 16.69 -16.93 29.79
CA LEU A 21 15.90 -17.49 28.68
C LEU A 21 14.60 -16.72 28.44
N ILE A 22 13.88 -16.33 29.49
CA ILE A 22 12.65 -15.52 29.36
C ILE A 22 12.98 -14.17 28.71
N ILE A 23 14.05 -13.50 29.14
CA ILE A 23 14.47 -12.22 28.56
C ILE A 23 14.80 -12.37 27.08
N VAL A 24 15.51 -13.44 26.69
CA VAL A 24 15.85 -13.69 25.27
C VAL A 24 14.58 -13.91 24.44
N VAL A 25 13.65 -14.74 24.90
CA VAL A 25 12.37 -14.97 24.20
C VAL A 25 11.57 -13.67 24.05
N TRP A 26 11.55 -12.84 25.09
CA TRP A 26 10.85 -11.56 25.08
C TRP A 26 11.47 -10.57 24.09
N LEU A 27 12.81 -10.48 24.05
CA LEU A 27 13.53 -9.62 23.11
C LEU A 27 13.29 -10.01 21.65
N VAL A 28 13.24 -11.31 21.34
CA VAL A 28 12.98 -11.79 19.98
C VAL A 28 11.55 -11.46 19.55
N GLY A 29 10.55 -11.68 20.42
CA GLY A 29 9.15 -11.43 20.07
C GLY A 29 8.80 -9.95 19.82
N TYR A 30 9.48 -9.01 20.48
CA TYR A 30 9.26 -7.58 20.27
C TYR A 30 9.93 -7.02 19.01
N GLY A 31 10.92 -7.72 18.46
CA GLY A 31 11.68 -7.27 17.29
C GLY A 31 11.04 -7.61 15.95
N ALA A 32 10.03 -8.48 15.94
CA ALA A 32 9.38 -8.92 14.70
C ALA A 32 8.60 -7.76 14.06
N PRO A 33 8.74 -7.55 12.74
CA PRO A 33 7.93 -6.58 12.02
C PRO A 33 6.44 -6.92 12.12
N LEU A 34 5.60 -5.89 12.31
CA LEU A 34 4.15 -6.04 12.33
C LEU A 34 3.53 -5.24 11.20
N VAL A 35 2.86 -5.94 10.29
CA VAL A 35 2.21 -5.36 9.13
C VAL A 35 0.74 -5.03 9.44
N ILE A 36 0.36 -3.76 9.31
CA ILE A 36 -0.96 -3.23 9.70
C ILE A 36 -1.85 -3.01 8.46
N ALA A 37 -1.35 -2.30 7.45
CA ALA A 37 -2.07 -2.00 6.22
C ALA A 37 -1.13 -1.95 4.98
N PRO A 38 -1.61 -2.29 3.78
CA PRO A 38 -2.93 -2.87 3.49
C PRO A 38 -3.14 -4.28 4.07
N GLN A 39 -4.39 -4.76 4.07
CA GLN A 39 -4.67 -6.15 4.41
C GLN A 39 -4.18 -7.07 3.28
N ASP A 40 -3.92 -8.33 3.63
CA ASP A 40 -3.57 -9.35 2.64
C ASP A 40 -4.73 -9.56 1.66
N ASP A 41 -4.40 -9.89 0.41
CA ASP A 41 -5.34 -10.02 -0.72
C ASP A 41 -6.22 -8.78 -0.95
N LEU A 42 -5.73 -7.57 -0.65
CA LEU A 42 -6.49 -6.34 -0.89
C LEU A 42 -6.69 -6.14 -2.40
N GLU A 43 -7.94 -6.05 -2.84
CA GLU A 43 -8.29 -5.60 -4.18
C GLU A 43 -8.88 -4.19 -4.14
N THR A 44 -8.29 -3.25 -4.87
CA THR A 44 -8.73 -1.85 -4.89
C THR A 44 -8.63 -1.21 -6.28
N THR A 45 -9.40 -0.15 -6.50
CA THR A 45 -9.32 0.73 -7.69
C THR A 45 -8.59 2.04 -7.36
N SER A 46 -8.18 2.22 -6.10
CA SER A 46 -7.34 3.34 -5.68
C SER A 46 -5.88 3.05 -5.98
N THR A 47 -5.28 3.86 -6.85
CA THR A 47 -3.84 3.80 -7.12
C THR A 47 -3.00 4.29 -5.94
N ALA A 48 -3.55 5.19 -5.12
CA ALA A 48 -2.90 5.66 -3.90
C ALA A 48 -3.16 4.67 -2.76
N VAL A 49 -2.12 3.97 -2.31
CA VAL A 49 -2.19 2.99 -1.22
C VAL A 49 -1.34 3.47 -0.05
N LEU A 50 -1.96 3.51 1.14
CA LEU A 50 -1.29 3.82 2.38
C LEU A 50 -0.77 2.52 3.01
N PHE A 51 0.53 2.46 3.22
CA PHE A 51 1.16 1.37 3.94
C PHE A 51 1.39 1.75 5.40
N GLU A 52 1.01 0.85 6.31
CA GLU A 52 1.16 1.02 7.76
C GLU A 52 1.79 -0.24 8.34
N PHE A 53 2.87 -0.06 9.10
CA PHE A 53 3.60 -1.15 9.74
C PHE A 53 4.38 -0.62 10.95
N SER A 54 4.90 -1.54 11.77
CA SER A 54 5.78 -1.22 12.90
C SER A 54 6.93 -2.22 13.00
N ASN A 55 7.99 -1.85 13.73
CA ASN A 55 9.23 -2.62 13.89
C ASN A 55 9.93 -3.00 12.55
N ALA A 56 9.82 -2.15 11.53
CA ALA A 56 10.49 -2.32 10.26
C ALA A 56 11.05 -0.98 9.75
N ASP A 57 12.03 -1.06 8.85
CA ASP A 57 12.72 0.11 8.30
C ASP A 57 12.27 0.45 6.87
N LYS A 58 11.86 -0.57 6.11
CA LYS A 58 11.46 -0.43 4.70
C LYS A 58 10.40 -1.44 4.29
N ILE A 59 9.70 -1.11 3.21
CA ILE A 59 8.86 -2.01 2.42
C ILE A 59 9.71 -2.52 1.25
N LEU A 60 9.57 -3.80 0.93
CA LEU A 60 9.92 -4.35 -0.37
C LEU A 60 8.61 -4.60 -1.12
N LEU A 61 8.51 -4.04 -2.32
CA LEU A 61 7.37 -4.18 -3.21
C LEU A 61 7.86 -4.72 -4.56
N ASP A 62 7.21 -5.74 -5.10
CA ASP A 62 7.56 -6.29 -6.41
C ASP A 62 6.30 -6.82 -7.13
N ASP A 63 6.41 -7.09 -8.42
CA ASP A 63 5.35 -7.70 -9.23
C ASP A 63 5.42 -9.25 -9.25
N ASN A 64 6.34 -9.82 -8.48
CA ASN A 64 6.59 -11.26 -8.39
C ASN A 64 6.92 -11.70 -6.96
N LEU A 65 6.46 -12.90 -6.60
CA LEU A 65 6.57 -13.46 -5.24
C LEU A 65 8.02 -13.76 -4.81
N GLU A 66 8.93 -13.88 -5.78
CA GLU A 66 10.35 -14.13 -5.56
C GLU A 66 11.14 -12.86 -5.22
N PHE A 67 10.52 -11.68 -5.34
CA PHE A 67 11.18 -10.37 -5.18
C PHE A 67 12.47 -10.27 -6.01
N SER A 68 12.38 -10.61 -7.31
CA SER A 68 13.54 -10.63 -8.21
C SER A 68 14.07 -9.23 -8.59
N SER A 69 13.22 -8.21 -8.51
CA SER A 69 13.52 -6.81 -8.82
C SER A 69 12.75 -5.84 -7.91
N PRO A 70 12.91 -5.94 -6.58
CA PRO A 70 12.03 -5.25 -5.66
C PRO A 70 12.35 -3.75 -5.60
N GLU A 71 11.29 -2.95 -5.51
CA GLU A 71 11.36 -1.55 -5.14
C GLU A 71 11.49 -1.44 -3.61
N GLU A 72 12.50 -0.70 -3.14
CA GLU A 72 12.72 -0.46 -1.72
C GLU A 72 12.19 0.91 -1.29
N ILE A 73 11.27 0.92 -0.33
CA ILE A 73 10.62 2.16 0.12
C ILE A 73 10.82 2.31 1.61
N TYR A 74 11.54 3.35 2.04
CA TYR A 74 11.91 3.55 3.44
C TYR A 74 10.79 4.23 4.22
N ALA A 75 10.59 3.84 5.48
CA ALA A 75 9.52 4.34 6.35
C ALA A 75 9.49 5.88 6.51
N LYS A 76 10.65 6.52 6.35
CA LYS A 76 10.82 7.98 6.46
C LYS A 76 10.19 8.78 5.30
N ASP A 77 9.85 8.13 4.18
CA ASP A 77 9.55 8.82 2.91
C ASP A 77 8.04 9.07 2.64
N ASN A 78 7.20 9.07 3.67
CA ASN A 78 5.73 9.21 3.58
C ASN A 78 5.09 8.07 2.74
N LEU A 79 4.45 7.11 3.42
CA LEU A 79 4.10 5.79 2.89
C LEU A 79 2.84 5.74 2.02
N VAL A 80 2.49 6.84 1.34
CA VAL A 80 1.44 6.84 0.31
C VAL A 80 2.11 6.63 -1.05
N ILE A 81 1.94 5.44 -1.60
CA ILE A 81 2.56 5.03 -2.87
C ILE A 81 1.48 5.00 -3.94
N ASN A 82 1.77 5.61 -5.09
CA ASN A 82 0.89 5.57 -6.25
C ASN A 82 1.30 4.40 -7.14
N LEU A 83 0.49 3.35 -7.15
CA LEU A 83 0.70 2.13 -7.91
C LEU A 83 -0.13 2.13 -9.18
N LYS A 84 0.42 1.56 -10.24
CA LYS A 84 -0.32 1.32 -11.48
C LYS A 84 -1.23 0.11 -11.31
N PRO A 85 -2.20 -0.09 -12.21
CA PRO A 85 -2.98 -1.32 -12.26
C PRO A 85 -2.07 -2.55 -12.41
N GLY A 86 -2.28 -3.57 -11.57
CA GLY A 86 -1.42 -4.75 -11.48
C GLY A 86 -1.57 -5.51 -10.17
N VAL A 87 -0.93 -6.69 -10.11
CA VAL A 87 -0.79 -7.49 -8.90
C VAL A 87 0.60 -7.25 -8.33
N TYR A 88 0.66 -6.97 -7.03
CA TYR A 88 1.88 -6.65 -6.31
C TYR A 88 2.02 -7.55 -5.09
N TYR A 89 3.25 -7.95 -4.81
CA TYR A 89 3.65 -8.66 -3.62
C TYR A 89 4.50 -7.73 -2.78
N TRP A 90 4.24 -7.71 -1.48
CA TRP A 90 4.97 -6.84 -0.58
C TRP A 90 5.22 -7.47 0.77
N LYS A 91 6.30 -7.01 1.41
CA LYS A 91 6.67 -7.35 2.77
C LYS A 91 7.43 -6.20 3.40
N VAL A 92 7.50 -6.16 4.71
CA VAL A 92 8.33 -5.17 5.42
C VAL A 92 9.57 -5.84 5.98
N VAL A 93 10.66 -5.09 6.02
CA VAL A 93 11.97 -5.57 6.45
C VAL A 93 12.50 -4.67 7.56
N GLY A 94 12.80 -5.29 8.70
CA GLY A 94 13.47 -4.70 9.84
C GLY A 94 14.61 -5.60 10.29
N PHE A 95 14.61 -5.98 11.58
CA PHE A 95 15.53 -7.01 12.08
C PHE A 95 15.25 -8.39 11.46
N GLU A 96 13.98 -8.69 11.21
CA GLU A 96 13.49 -9.84 10.43
C GLU A 96 12.60 -9.35 9.28
N GLU A 97 12.15 -10.28 8.44
CA GLU A 97 11.16 -10.02 7.40
C GLU A 97 9.76 -10.42 7.88
N SER A 98 8.74 -9.67 7.45
CA SER A 98 7.35 -10.08 7.67
C SER A 98 6.91 -11.19 6.73
N GLU A 99 5.67 -11.65 6.91
CA GLU A 99 4.95 -12.36 5.88
C GLU A 99 4.87 -11.56 4.56
N ILE A 100 4.77 -12.28 3.45
CA ILE A 100 4.50 -11.71 2.12
C ILE A 100 2.98 -11.56 2.02
N ARG A 101 2.53 -10.38 1.58
CA ARG A 101 1.13 -10.07 1.30
C ARG A 101 0.92 -9.72 -0.16
N GLU A 102 -0.29 -9.97 -0.65
CA GLU A 102 -0.73 -9.61 -2.00
C GLU A 102 -1.60 -8.34 -1.97
N LEU A 103 -1.45 -7.52 -3.01
CA LEU A 103 -2.24 -6.32 -3.27
C LEU A 103 -2.53 -6.25 -4.77
N THR A 104 -3.80 -6.09 -5.14
CA THR A 104 -4.21 -5.94 -6.53
C THR A 104 -4.85 -4.57 -6.76
N ILE A 105 -4.27 -3.82 -7.70
CA ILE A 105 -4.85 -2.58 -8.22
C ILE A 105 -5.59 -2.94 -9.51
N LYS A 106 -6.93 -2.92 -9.47
CA LYS A 106 -7.79 -3.33 -10.59
C LYS A 106 -7.79 -2.32 -11.73
N SER A 107 -7.90 -1.05 -11.37
CA SER A 107 -8.11 0.03 -12.33
C SER A 107 -7.48 1.33 -11.83
N GLU A 108 -7.22 2.22 -12.76
CA GLU A 108 -6.79 3.59 -12.56
C GLU A 108 -7.82 4.48 -13.24
N VAL A 109 -8.51 5.30 -12.44
CA VAL A 109 -9.42 6.33 -12.93
C VAL A 109 -8.62 7.63 -13.04
N GLY A 110 -8.53 8.18 -14.26
CA GLY A 110 -7.79 9.41 -14.53
C GLY A 110 -8.57 10.35 -15.43
N LEU A 111 -8.77 11.60 -15.01
CA LEU A 111 -9.27 12.66 -15.87
C LEU A 111 -8.19 13.70 -16.10
N LYS A 112 -7.97 14.03 -17.38
CA LYS A 112 -7.02 15.06 -17.78
C LYS A 112 -7.69 16.08 -18.69
N LEU A 113 -7.33 17.35 -18.51
CA LEU A 113 -7.63 18.40 -19.47
C LEU A 113 -6.47 18.51 -20.48
N GLN A 114 -6.78 18.43 -21.76
CA GLN A 114 -5.81 18.58 -22.84
C GLN A 114 -6.24 19.69 -23.78
N GLU A 115 -5.30 20.53 -24.23
CA GLU A 115 -5.57 21.54 -25.25
C GLU A 115 -5.61 20.88 -26.63
N SER A 116 -6.71 21.10 -27.36
CA SER A 116 -6.93 20.67 -28.75
C SER A 116 -6.24 21.60 -29.74
N ASP A 117 -6.08 21.14 -30.98
CA ASP A 117 -5.45 21.92 -32.07
C ASP A 117 -6.18 23.25 -32.37
N ASP A 118 -7.45 23.35 -31.99
CA ASP A 118 -8.29 24.54 -32.11
C ASP A 118 -8.11 25.55 -30.95
N GLY A 119 -7.24 25.25 -29.98
CA GLY A 119 -7.06 26.04 -28.75
C GLY A 119 -8.20 25.90 -27.73
N LYS A 120 -9.03 24.86 -27.85
CA LYS A 120 -10.08 24.52 -26.87
C LYS A 120 -9.56 23.45 -25.91
N TYR A 121 -10.10 23.37 -24.70
CA TYR A 121 -9.80 22.26 -23.80
C TYR A 121 -10.76 21.09 -24.02
N GLU A 122 -10.19 19.89 -24.06
CA GLU A 122 -10.87 18.61 -24.10
C GLU A 122 -10.65 17.87 -22.79
N VAL A 123 -11.66 17.09 -22.40
CA VAL A 123 -11.55 16.16 -21.28
C VAL A 123 -11.19 14.81 -21.85
N VAL A 124 -10.09 14.23 -21.37
CA VAL A 124 -9.56 12.95 -21.81
C VAL A 124 -9.58 11.99 -20.64
N ASN A 125 -10.06 10.77 -20.89
CA ASN A 125 -9.87 9.67 -19.97
C ASN A 125 -8.40 9.22 -20.01
N ALA A 126 -7.66 9.58 -18.97
CA ALA A 126 -6.27 9.20 -18.77
C ALA A 126 -6.12 7.92 -17.94
N GLY A 127 -7.22 7.31 -17.53
CA GLY A 127 -7.26 6.02 -16.83
C GLY A 127 -7.22 4.82 -17.79
N ASN A 128 -7.37 3.62 -17.22
CA ASN A 128 -7.40 2.36 -17.98
C ASN A 128 -8.79 1.69 -18.02
N VAL A 129 -9.82 2.33 -17.47
CA VAL A 129 -11.21 1.87 -17.46
C VAL A 129 -12.14 2.93 -18.02
N GLY A 130 -13.28 2.50 -18.56
CA GLY A 130 -14.34 3.40 -19.00
C GLY A 130 -14.80 4.30 -17.86
N LEU A 131 -14.99 5.57 -18.17
CA LEU A 131 -15.26 6.60 -17.18
C LEU A 131 -16.60 7.27 -17.42
N ASP A 132 -17.40 7.32 -16.37
CA ASP A 132 -18.61 8.12 -16.31
C ASP A 132 -18.27 9.57 -15.97
N VAL A 133 -18.47 10.48 -16.93
CA VAL A 133 -18.18 11.91 -16.77
C VAL A 133 -19.47 12.69 -16.65
N GLU A 134 -19.67 13.30 -15.48
CA GLU A 134 -20.73 14.29 -15.25
C GLU A 134 -20.24 15.68 -15.65
N ILE A 135 -21.03 16.36 -16.48
CA ILE A 135 -20.70 17.68 -17.02
C ILE A 135 -21.60 18.72 -16.36
N PHE A 136 -20.96 19.77 -15.84
CA PHE A 136 -21.64 20.91 -15.22
C PHE A 136 -21.34 22.20 -15.99
N ASN A 137 -22.30 23.11 -15.99
CA ASN A 137 -22.16 24.47 -16.50
C ASN A 137 -22.75 25.45 -15.49
N LYS A 138 -21.92 26.35 -14.94
CA LYS A 138 -22.27 27.31 -13.89
C LYS A 138 -22.93 26.63 -12.69
N GLY A 139 -22.40 25.46 -12.32
CA GLY A 139 -22.90 24.63 -11.23
C GLY A 139 -24.21 23.88 -11.52
N THR A 140 -24.74 23.94 -12.74
CA THR A 140 -25.92 23.17 -13.16
C THR A 140 -25.48 21.93 -13.93
N PHE A 141 -25.99 20.76 -13.57
CA PHE A 141 -25.77 19.52 -14.32
C PHE A 141 -26.36 19.66 -15.73
N VAL A 142 -25.55 19.45 -16.76
CA VAL A 142 -25.95 19.61 -18.17
C VAL A 142 -25.97 18.29 -18.94
N GLY A 143 -25.27 17.26 -18.47
CA GLY A 143 -25.27 15.95 -19.12
C GLY A 143 -24.26 14.97 -18.53
N LYS A 144 -24.31 13.73 -19.04
CA LYS A 144 -23.39 12.66 -18.72
C LYS A 144 -22.87 12.06 -20.03
N THR A 145 -21.59 11.74 -20.08
CA THR A 145 -20.97 10.98 -21.18
C THR A 145 -20.11 9.87 -20.60
N VAL A 146 -19.96 8.79 -21.36
CA VAL A 146 -18.95 7.76 -21.07
C VAL A 146 -17.73 8.08 -21.92
N LEU A 147 -16.54 8.01 -21.33
CA LEU A 147 -15.27 8.09 -22.04
C LEU A 147 -14.54 6.76 -21.89
N GLU A 148 -14.31 6.05 -23.00
CA GLU A 148 -13.43 4.90 -23.03
C GLU A 148 -11.96 5.32 -22.80
N PRO A 149 -11.03 4.42 -22.45
CA PRO A 149 -9.63 4.75 -22.30
C PRO A 149 -9.06 5.44 -23.55
N GLU A 150 -8.31 6.53 -23.35
CA GLU A 150 -7.77 7.41 -24.41
C GLU A 150 -8.80 8.18 -25.24
N GLU A 151 -10.10 8.03 -24.96
CA GLU A 151 -11.15 8.81 -25.61
C GLU A 151 -11.17 10.24 -25.05
N SER A 152 -11.35 11.21 -25.96
CA SER A 152 -11.56 12.61 -25.62
C SER A 152 -12.95 13.06 -26.01
N SER A 153 -13.49 14.02 -25.25
CA SER A 153 -14.74 14.67 -25.63
C SER A 153 -14.67 16.19 -25.50
N LEU A 154 -15.22 16.85 -26.52
CA LEU A 154 -15.33 18.30 -26.68
C LEU A 154 -16.64 18.81 -26.05
N GLU A 155 -16.92 18.43 -24.81
CA GLU A 155 -18.16 18.84 -24.15
C GLU A 155 -18.08 20.26 -23.57
N LYS A 156 -19.18 21.00 -23.70
CA LYS A 156 -19.27 22.39 -23.22
C LYS A 156 -19.69 22.44 -21.75
N GLY A 157 -18.72 22.23 -20.86
CA GLY A 157 -18.87 22.41 -19.40
C GLY A 157 -17.81 23.32 -18.82
N ASP A 158 -18.08 23.90 -17.63
CA ASP A 158 -17.06 24.59 -16.82
C ASP A 158 -16.51 23.71 -15.69
N LYS A 159 -17.14 22.56 -15.43
CA LYS A 159 -16.68 21.56 -14.47
C LYS A 159 -17.03 20.15 -14.95
N PHE A 160 -16.10 19.24 -14.74
CA PHE A 160 -16.21 17.82 -15.08
C PHE A 160 -15.87 16.98 -13.84
N VAL A 161 -16.68 15.96 -13.58
CA VAL A 161 -16.48 15.02 -12.46
C VAL A 161 -16.49 13.61 -13.03
N GLY A 162 -15.40 12.88 -12.83
CA GLY A 162 -15.24 11.50 -13.31
C GLY A 162 -15.46 10.50 -12.21
N GLY A 163 -16.21 9.44 -12.50
CA GLY A 163 -16.34 8.24 -11.69
C GLY A 163 -16.12 7.00 -12.54
N GLU A 164 -15.71 5.90 -11.91
CA GLU A 164 -15.63 4.60 -12.57
C GLU A 164 -17.02 4.21 -13.11
N ASN A 165 -17.07 3.72 -14.36
CA ASN A 165 -18.30 3.22 -14.96
C ASN A 165 -18.57 1.79 -14.43
N GLU A 166 -19.55 1.64 -13.53
CA GLU A 166 -19.99 0.36 -12.96
C GLU A 166 -20.90 -0.46 -13.91
#